data_AF-A0A2D0LG16-F1
#
_entry.id   AF-A0A2D0LG16-F1
#
_cell.length_a   1.000
_cell.length_b   1.000
_cell.length_c   1.000
_cell.angle_alpha   90.00
_cell.angle_beta   90.00
_cell.angle_gamma   90.00
#
_symmetry.space_group_name_H-M   'P 1'
#
loop_
_entity.id
_entity.type
_entity.pdbx_description
1 polymer ?
#
loop_
_entity_poly.entity_id
_entity_poly.type
_entity_poly.pdbx_seq_one_letter_code
_entity_poly.pdbx_strand_id
1 'polypeptide(L)'
;MCSVGQEGYNFLADAGGYYSNTINWNAAESMSYMVGDFTPSDVEYKTIENGFDQVAYSLAKKYTNIPGSKLWLKNSLVTFKRNNGDGRRYSLQFWNKNRKVYWNVNSDIIILAMPKRSLELLDQKNFFFDKYSSHKLQEHINAVISEPSLKMLMGFEYPWWTEQFGTNAGKSITDLSIRQCYYFGTDPKNSHSLFLSSYNDMRSVTFWKALMRIKDKQSIYEPHPTKIVSQENLKRIFFPVILFLNT
;
A
#
# COMPACT_ATOMS: atom_id res chain seq x y z
N MET A 1 15.77 -25.08 11.64
CA MET A 1 16.31 -23.70 11.62
C MET A 1 17.77 -23.81 11.22
N CYS A 2 18.12 -23.56 9.95
CA CYS A 2 19.53 -23.45 9.58
C CYS A 2 20.08 -22.20 10.28
N SER A 3 21.07 -22.37 11.15
CA SER A 3 21.79 -21.24 11.71
C SER A 3 22.65 -20.65 10.59
N VAL A 4 22.24 -19.49 10.09
CA VAL A 4 23.05 -18.67 9.18
C VAL A 4 23.79 -17.66 10.05
N GLY A 5 25.10 -17.51 9.85
CA GLY A 5 25.87 -16.47 10.55
C GLY A 5 25.37 -15.06 10.22
N GLN A 6 25.75 -14.06 11.02
CA GLN A 6 25.26 -12.68 10.86
C GLN A 6 25.51 -12.11 9.44
N GLU A 7 26.67 -12.43 8.85
CA GLU A 7 27.00 -12.02 7.48
C GLU A 7 26.07 -12.65 6.45
N GLY A 8 25.77 -13.94 6.59
CA GLY A 8 24.83 -14.62 5.70
C GLY A 8 23.40 -14.11 5.89
N TYR A 9 23.00 -13.78 7.12
CA TYR A 9 21.71 -13.12 7.37
C TYR A 9 21.64 -11.76 6.67
N ASN A 10 22.68 -10.93 6.80
CA ASN A 10 22.73 -9.61 6.15
C ASN A 10 22.69 -9.76 4.63
N PHE A 11 23.48 -10.68 4.08
CA PHE A 11 23.47 -10.97 2.64
C PHE A 11 22.08 -11.38 2.16
N LEU A 12 21.40 -12.30 2.85
CA LEU A 12 20.04 -12.73 2.48
C LEU A 12 19.03 -11.59 2.56
N ALA A 13 19.12 -10.76 3.61
CA ALA A 13 18.27 -9.59 3.79
C ALA A 13 18.49 -8.53 2.71
N ASP A 14 19.73 -8.34 2.25
CA ASP A 14 20.09 -7.32 1.27
C ASP A 14 19.86 -7.80 -0.18
N ALA A 15 20.31 -8.99 -0.53
CA ALA A 15 20.18 -9.56 -1.87
C ALA A 15 18.73 -10.00 -2.20
N GLY A 16 17.92 -10.33 -1.18
CA GLY A 16 16.53 -10.75 -1.35
C GLY A 16 15.58 -9.61 -1.78
N GLY A 17 16.02 -8.35 -1.71
CA GLY A 17 15.25 -7.17 -2.11
C GLY A 17 14.19 -6.72 -1.09
N TYR A 18 13.55 -7.65 -0.38
CA TYR A 18 12.57 -7.37 0.69
C TYR A 18 13.14 -7.73 2.05
N TYR A 19 13.03 -6.82 3.00
CA TYR A 19 13.42 -7.08 4.38
C TYR A 19 12.39 -7.95 5.12
N SER A 20 11.14 -8.00 4.66
CA SER A 20 10.11 -8.92 5.17
C SER A 20 10.55 -10.38 5.08
N ASN A 21 11.34 -10.74 4.07
CA ASN A 21 11.83 -12.11 3.89
C ASN A 21 12.61 -12.66 5.09
N THR A 22 13.24 -11.78 5.86
CA THR A 22 14.09 -12.13 7.00
C THR A 22 13.51 -11.70 8.34
N ILE A 23 12.21 -11.38 8.41
CA ILE A 23 11.57 -11.02 9.68
C ILE A 23 11.29 -12.26 10.52
N ASN A 24 10.94 -12.03 11.79
CA ASN A 24 10.51 -13.08 12.69
C ASN A 24 9.03 -13.42 12.46
N TRP A 25 8.74 -14.05 11.31
CA TRP A 25 7.43 -14.60 10.95
C TRP A 25 7.43 -16.13 10.96
N ASN A 26 6.24 -16.72 10.90
CA ASN A 26 6.07 -18.16 10.98
C ASN A 26 6.73 -18.85 9.78
N ALA A 27 7.55 -19.88 10.04
CA ALA A 27 8.26 -20.61 8.99
C ALA A 27 7.34 -21.31 7.98
N ALA A 28 6.14 -21.72 8.38
CA ALA A 28 5.15 -22.35 7.49
C ALA A 28 4.59 -21.34 6.48
N GLU A 29 4.42 -20.09 6.90
CA GLU A 29 4.02 -18.98 6.02
C GLU A 29 5.19 -18.58 5.11
N SER A 30 6.37 -18.37 5.70
CA SER A 30 7.55 -17.92 4.98
C SER A 30 8.02 -18.91 3.92
N MET A 31 7.92 -20.22 4.17
CA MET A 31 8.32 -21.24 3.20
C MET A 31 7.45 -21.19 1.94
N SER A 32 6.14 -20.98 2.10
CA SER A 32 5.21 -20.87 0.97
C SER A 32 5.54 -19.65 0.10
N TYR A 33 5.88 -18.54 0.73
CA TYR A 33 6.33 -17.33 0.04
C TYR A 33 7.69 -17.53 -0.67
N MET A 34 8.69 -18.02 0.06
CA MET A 34 10.07 -18.16 -0.45
C MET A 34 10.20 -19.19 -1.57
N VAL A 35 9.42 -20.27 -1.52
CA VAL A 35 9.43 -21.35 -2.53
C VAL A 35 8.41 -21.09 -3.64
N GLY A 36 7.31 -20.41 -3.36
CA GLY A 36 6.20 -20.23 -4.31
C GLY A 36 6.35 -19.00 -5.20
N ASP A 37 6.75 -17.84 -4.65
CA ASP A 37 6.53 -16.57 -5.32
C ASP A 37 7.69 -16.12 -6.24
N PHE A 38 8.92 -16.59 -5.98
CA PHE A 38 10.13 -16.12 -6.68
C PHE A 38 11.10 -17.25 -7.06
N THR A 39 10.59 -18.32 -7.69
CA THR A 39 11.43 -19.42 -8.20
C THR A 39 12.13 -19.04 -9.51
N PRO A 40 13.45 -19.27 -9.63
CA PRO A 40 14.16 -19.02 -10.89
C PRO A 40 13.97 -20.19 -11.85
N SER A 41 13.17 -19.99 -12.91
CA SER A 41 13.55 -20.28 -14.31
C SER A 41 12.38 -20.16 -15.29
N ASP A 42 11.13 -20.35 -14.87
CA ASP A 42 9.99 -20.49 -15.80
C ASP A 42 8.72 -19.68 -15.44
N VAL A 43 8.84 -18.66 -14.57
CA VAL A 43 7.68 -17.86 -14.12
C VAL A 43 7.46 -16.66 -15.04
N GLU A 44 6.32 -16.64 -15.74
CA GLU A 44 5.85 -15.49 -16.51
C GLU A 44 4.89 -14.64 -15.67
N TYR A 45 5.37 -13.50 -15.16
CA TYR A 45 4.51 -12.54 -14.46
C TYR A 45 3.67 -11.74 -15.46
N LYS A 46 2.35 -11.69 -15.23
CA LYS A 46 1.41 -10.90 -16.03
C LYS A 46 0.78 -9.79 -15.21
N THR A 47 0.45 -8.71 -15.89
CA THR A 47 -0.34 -7.61 -15.33
C THR A 47 -1.46 -7.25 -16.29
N ILE A 48 -2.43 -6.47 -15.80
CA ILE A 48 -3.55 -6.01 -16.60
C ILE A 48 -3.12 -4.77 -17.38
N GLU A 49 -3.44 -4.75 -18.66
CA GLU A 49 -3.26 -3.56 -19.49
C GLU A 49 -4.01 -2.38 -18.88
N ASN A 50 -3.36 -1.20 -18.81
CA ASN A 50 -3.87 0.01 -18.14
C ASN A 50 -3.92 -0.05 -16.60
N GLY A 51 -3.33 -1.07 -15.97
CA GLY A 51 -3.10 -1.11 -14.52
C GLY A 51 -4.00 -2.09 -13.75
N PHE A 52 -3.57 -2.44 -12.54
CA PHE A 52 -4.26 -3.41 -11.69
C PHE A 52 -5.55 -2.84 -11.05
N ASP A 53 -5.67 -1.52 -10.99
CA ASP A 53 -6.87 -0.81 -10.51
C ASP A 53 -8.12 -1.11 -11.36
N GLN A 54 -7.94 -1.56 -12.60
CA GLN A 54 -9.01 -2.05 -13.47
C GLN A 54 -9.85 -3.16 -12.82
N VAL A 55 -9.26 -4.01 -11.96
CA VAL A 55 -10.01 -5.02 -11.19
C VAL A 55 -11.02 -4.35 -10.27
N ALA A 56 -10.57 -3.34 -9.50
CA ALA A 56 -11.41 -2.62 -8.55
C ALA A 56 -12.51 -1.82 -9.27
N TYR A 57 -12.18 -1.15 -10.38
CA TYR A 57 -13.17 -0.43 -11.18
C TYR A 57 -14.21 -1.37 -11.79
N SER A 58 -13.78 -2.50 -12.34
CA SER A 58 -14.68 -3.50 -12.93
C SER A 58 -15.63 -4.08 -11.87
N LEU A 59 -15.12 -4.40 -10.69
CA LEU A 59 -15.93 -4.88 -9.58
C LEU A 59 -16.92 -3.81 -9.08
N ALA A 60 -16.44 -2.58 -8.88
CA ALA A 60 -17.28 -1.47 -8.45
C ALA A 60 -18.42 -1.20 -9.45
N LYS A 61 -18.11 -1.19 -10.76
CA LYS A 61 -19.10 -1.01 -11.83
C LYS A 61 -20.14 -2.12 -11.83
N LYS A 62 -19.72 -3.38 -11.75
CA LYS A 62 -20.64 -4.52 -11.68
C LYS A 62 -21.54 -4.43 -10.44
N TYR A 63 -20.98 -4.09 -9.29
CA TYR A 63 -21.74 -3.91 -8.05
C TYR A 63 -22.78 -2.80 -8.18
N THR A 64 -22.38 -1.61 -8.66
CA THR A 64 -23.28 -0.45 -8.77
C THR A 64 -24.41 -0.63 -9.78
N ASN A 65 -24.30 -1.60 -10.70
CA ASN A 65 -25.37 -1.93 -11.64
C ASN A 65 -26.49 -2.78 -11.00
N ILE A 66 -26.28 -3.32 -9.80
CA ILE A 66 -27.29 -4.09 -9.08
C ILE A 66 -28.29 -3.10 -8.45
N PRO A 67 -29.61 -3.25 -8.67
CA PRO A 67 -30.61 -2.37 -8.07
C PRO A 67 -30.49 -2.30 -6.54
N GLY A 68 -30.52 -1.09 -5.98
CA GLY A 68 -30.39 -0.85 -4.54
C GLY A 68 -28.96 -0.87 -4.00
N SER A 69 -27.96 -1.23 -4.81
CA SER A 69 -26.55 -1.11 -4.44
C SER A 69 -26.11 0.36 -4.41
N LYS A 70 -25.20 0.69 -3.48
CA LYS A 70 -24.65 2.05 -3.40
C LYS A 70 -23.26 2.05 -2.78
N LEU A 71 -22.36 2.84 -3.36
CA LEU A 71 -21.03 3.12 -2.83
C LEU A 71 -21.02 4.48 -2.15
N TRP A 72 -20.63 4.52 -0.88
CA TRP A 72 -20.63 5.73 -0.06
C TRP A 72 -19.21 6.18 0.25
N LEU A 73 -18.54 6.73 -0.76
CA LEU A 73 -17.17 7.24 -0.62
C LEU A 73 -17.08 8.39 0.40
N LYS A 74 -15.87 8.58 0.96
CA LYS A 74 -15.56 9.65 1.93
C LYS A 74 -16.36 9.60 3.24
N ASN A 75 -16.91 8.43 3.57
CA ASN A 75 -17.49 8.12 4.87
C ASN A 75 -16.57 7.16 5.61
N SER A 76 -16.21 7.48 6.84
CA SER A 76 -15.41 6.62 7.71
C SER A 76 -16.31 6.07 8.81
N LEU A 77 -16.35 4.75 8.98
CA LEU A 77 -17.01 4.12 10.11
C LEU A 77 -16.28 4.51 11.39
N VAL A 78 -17.02 4.90 12.42
CA VAL A 78 -16.46 5.34 13.71
C VAL A 78 -16.77 4.31 14.78
N THR A 79 -18.04 3.93 14.90
CA THR A 79 -18.51 2.91 15.84
C THR A 79 -19.79 2.27 15.33
N PHE A 80 -20.19 1.17 15.97
CA PHE A 80 -21.47 0.53 15.75
C PHE A 80 -21.97 -0.10 17.05
N LYS A 81 -23.29 -0.14 17.21
CA LYS A 81 -23.96 -0.67 18.40
C LYS A 81 -25.10 -1.60 18.01
N ARG A 82 -25.47 -2.49 18.92
CA ARG A 82 -26.73 -3.23 18.82
C ARG A 82 -27.89 -2.26 19.03
N ASN A 83 -28.94 -2.46 18.25
CA ASN A 83 -30.19 -1.74 18.39
C ASN A 83 -31.16 -2.62 19.19
N ASN A 84 -31.75 -2.08 20.25
CA ASN A 84 -32.62 -2.83 21.17
C ASN A 84 -34.12 -2.59 20.93
N GLY A 85 -34.49 -1.81 19.90
CA GLY A 85 -35.88 -1.52 19.53
C GLY A 85 -36.33 -2.20 18.23
N ASP A 86 -37.57 -1.91 17.79
CA ASP A 86 -38.24 -2.47 16.60
C ASP A 86 -37.67 -1.96 15.26
N GLY A 87 -36.37 -2.13 15.06
CA GLY A 87 -35.67 -1.76 13.84
C GLY A 87 -34.61 -2.78 13.44
N ARG A 88 -33.75 -2.40 12.50
CA ARG A 88 -32.63 -3.26 12.09
C ARG A 88 -31.66 -3.45 13.26
N ARG A 89 -31.03 -4.64 13.30
CA ARG A 89 -30.26 -5.15 14.47
C ARG A 89 -29.11 -4.28 14.92
N TYR A 90 -28.49 -3.53 14.01
CA TYR A 90 -27.32 -2.70 14.28
C TYR A 90 -27.54 -1.27 13.82
N SER A 91 -26.93 -0.33 14.55
CA SER A 91 -26.82 1.07 14.18
C SER A 91 -25.35 1.45 14.10
N LEU A 92 -24.93 1.95 12.93
CA LEU A 92 -23.55 2.31 12.60
C LEU A 92 -23.45 3.83 12.51
N GLN A 93 -22.43 4.40 13.13
CA GLN A 93 -22.13 5.82 13.04
C GLN A 93 -20.96 6.06 12.09
N PHE A 94 -21.17 6.95 11.12
CA PHE A 94 -20.19 7.34 10.13
C PHE A 94 -19.82 8.81 10.25
N TRP A 95 -18.56 9.12 10.04
CA TRP A 95 -18.06 10.47 9.83
C TRP A 95 -17.90 10.76 8.34
N ASN A 96 -18.61 11.78 7.83
CA ASN A 96 -18.44 12.25 6.46
C ASN A 96 -17.32 13.29 6.38
N LYS A 97 -16.22 12.96 5.70
CA LYS A 97 -15.03 13.83 5.61
C LYS A 97 -15.29 15.16 4.89
N ASN A 98 -16.17 15.16 3.87
CA ASN A 98 -16.46 16.37 3.09
C ASN A 98 -17.34 17.34 3.86
N ARG A 99 -18.46 16.84 4.41
CA ARG A 99 -19.46 17.66 5.10
C ARG A 99 -19.08 17.95 6.55
N LYS A 100 -18.10 17.23 7.09
CA LYS A 100 -17.67 17.30 8.51
C LYS A 100 -18.85 17.07 9.47
N VAL A 101 -19.68 16.08 9.17
CA VAL A 101 -20.84 15.71 10.00
C VAL A 101 -20.87 14.21 10.26
N TYR A 102 -21.44 13.85 11.41
CA TYR A 102 -21.79 12.47 11.74
C TYR A 102 -23.17 12.12 11.23
N TRP A 103 -23.37 10.87 10.83
CA TRP A 103 -24.68 10.34 10.46
C TRP A 103 -24.75 8.84 10.76
N ASN A 104 -25.98 8.33 10.89
CA ASN A 104 -26.23 6.96 11.30
C ASN A 104 -26.88 6.14 10.18
N VAL A 105 -26.53 4.86 10.12
CA VAL A 105 -27.13 3.86 9.21
C VAL A 105 -27.53 2.64 10.03
N ASN A 106 -28.72 2.11 9.78
CA ASN A 106 -29.18 0.89 10.43
C ASN A 106 -29.04 -0.31 9.47
N SER A 107 -28.54 -1.44 9.95
CA SER A 107 -28.36 -2.68 9.17
C SER A 107 -28.60 -3.94 10.01
N ASP A 108 -28.91 -5.06 9.37
CA ASP A 108 -29.04 -6.36 10.04
C ASP A 108 -27.76 -7.19 10.02
N ILE A 109 -26.86 -6.85 9.10
CA ILE A 109 -25.58 -7.52 8.87
C ILE A 109 -24.52 -6.44 8.70
N ILE A 110 -23.33 -6.70 9.26
CA ILE A 110 -22.14 -5.87 9.09
C ILE A 110 -21.02 -6.78 8.59
N ILE A 111 -20.35 -6.36 7.51
CA ILE A 111 -19.14 -7.01 7.01
C ILE A 111 -17.99 -6.01 7.12
N LEU A 112 -17.01 -6.31 7.97
CA LEU A 112 -15.83 -5.47 8.20
C LEU A 112 -14.66 -5.97 7.36
N ALA A 113 -14.68 -5.70 6.05
CA ALA A 113 -13.60 -6.06 5.12
C ALA A 113 -12.46 -5.01 5.17
N MET A 114 -11.74 -4.97 6.29
CA MET A 114 -10.76 -3.91 6.60
C MET A 114 -9.45 -4.50 7.18
N PRO A 115 -8.29 -3.86 6.94
CA PRO A 115 -7.01 -4.30 7.49
C PRO A 115 -6.93 -4.06 9.01
N LYS A 116 -5.96 -4.72 9.67
CA LYS A 116 -5.69 -4.64 11.11
C LYS A 116 -5.76 -3.20 11.63
N ARG A 117 -4.99 -2.29 11.04
CA ARG A 117 -4.93 -0.91 11.52
C ARG A 117 -6.27 -0.19 11.43
N SER A 118 -7.09 -0.48 10.43
CA SER A 118 -8.43 0.10 10.31
C SER A 118 -9.38 -0.41 11.39
N LEU A 119 -9.27 -1.68 11.79
CA LEU A 119 -10.05 -2.24 12.89
C LEU A 119 -9.68 -1.61 14.24
N GLU A 120 -8.38 -1.40 14.49
CA GLU A 120 -7.87 -0.75 15.71
C GLU A 120 -8.32 0.71 15.84
N LEU A 121 -8.56 1.40 14.72
CA LEU A 121 -9.00 2.80 14.71
C LEU A 121 -10.51 2.98 14.97
N LEU A 122 -11.29 1.90 14.94
CA LEU A 122 -12.68 1.93 15.38
C LEU A 122 -12.76 2.10 16.90
N ASP A 123 -13.94 2.43 17.39
CA ASP A 123 -14.23 2.47 18.81
C ASP A 123 -13.98 1.12 19.50
N GLN A 124 -12.83 1.02 20.19
CA GLN A 124 -12.39 -0.16 20.93
C GLN A 124 -13.18 -0.41 22.22
N LYS A 125 -14.15 0.44 22.56
CA LYS A 125 -15.05 0.25 23.72
C LYS A 125 -16.45 -0.21 23.30
N ASN A 126 -16.67 -0.48 22.02
CA ASN A 126 -17.95 -1.00 21.56
C ASN A 126 -18.15 -2.47 21.95
N PHE A 127 -19.38 -2.98 21.79
CA PHE A 127 -19.75 -4.34 22.22
C PHE A 127 -18.98 -5.47 21.51
N PHE A 128 -18.30 -5.19 20.40
CA PHE A 128 -17.61 -6.19 19.58
C PHE A 128 -16.09 -6.16 19.77
N PHE A 129 -15.50 -4.98 19.98
CA PHE A 129 -14.05 -4.81 20.15
C PHE A 129 -13.60 -4.62 21.59
N ASP A 130 -14.53 -4.46 22.55
CA ASP A 130 -14.17 -4.28 23.94
C ASP A 130 -13.25 -5.40 24.44
N LYS A 131 -12.06 -5.01 24.93
CA LYS A 131 -10.97 -5.93 25.27
C LYS A 131 -11.31 -6.87 26.43
N TYR A 132 -12.23 -6.48 27.31
CA TYR A 132 -12.61 -7.29 28.46
C TYR A 132 -13.60 -8.38 28.08
N SER A 133 -14.54 -8.07 27.18
CA SER A 133 -15.52 -9.04 26.67
C SER A 133 -14.98 -9.90 25.51
N SER A 134 -14.09 -9.35 24.68
CA SER A 134 -13.69 -9.95 23.39
C SER A 134 -12.19 -10.26 23.31
N HIS A 135 -11.61 -10.83 24.37
CA HIS A 135 -10.18 -11.14 24.47
C HIS A 135 -9.63 -11.95 23.29
N LYS A 136 -10.34 -12.99 22.85
CA LYS A 136 -9.91 -13.87 21.75
C LYS A 136 -9.85 -13.14 20.40
N LEU A 137 -10.80 -12.24 20.15
CA LEU A 137 -10.76 -11.40 18.94
C LEU A 137 -9.53 -10.49 18.95
N GLN A 138 -9.24 -9.87 20.10
CA GLN A 138 -8.06 -9.01 20.25
C GLN A 138 -6.76 -9.79 20.06
N GLU A 139 -6.68 -11.02 20.58
CA GLU A 139 -5.55 -11.92 20.34
C GLU A 139 -5.36 -12.20 18.84
N HIS A 140 -6.43 -12.50 18.11
CA HIS A 140 -6.37 -12.74 16.67
C HIS A 140 -5.98 -11.50 15.87
N ILE A 141 -6.48 -10.31 16.22
CA ILE A 141 -6.07 -9.05 15.59
C ILE A 141 -4.58 -8.79 15.85
N ASN A 142 -4.11 -9.07 17.07
CA ASN A 142 -2.71 -8.86 17.47
C ASN A 142 -1.74 -9.87 16.83
N ALA A 143 -2.21 -11.06 16.48
CA ALA A 143 -1.40 -12.09 15.83
C ALA A 143 -0.96 -11.70 14.40
N VAL A 144 -1.61 -10.72 13.77
CA VAL A 144 -1.25 -10.24 12.43
C VAL A 144 -0.06 -9.28 12.52
N ILE A 145 1.01 -9.58 11.78
CA ILE A 145 2.22 -8.72 11.68
C ILE A 145 1.96 -7.62 10.64
N SER A 146 2.29 -6.37 10.98
CA SER A 146 2.21 -5.25 10.04
C SER A 146 3.53 -5.10 9.28
N GLU A 147 3.45 -5.10 7.96
CA GLU A 147 4.59 -4.91 7.06
C GLU A 147 4.50 -3.54 6.37
N PRO A 148 5.12 -2.48 6.94
CA PRO A 148 5.13 -1.18 6.28
C PRO A 148 5.85 -1.30 4.94
N SER A 149 5.26 -0.73 3.88
CA SER A 149 5.85 -0.70 2.54
C SER A 149 5.71 0.67 1.90
N LEU A 150 6.61 0.95 0.95
CA LEU A 150 6.62 2.18 0.17
C LEU A 150 6.97 1.89 -1.30
N LYS A 151 6.28 2.64 -2.17
CA LYS A 151 6.57 2.73 -3.59
C LYS A 151 6.83 4.19 -3.95
N MET A 152 7.98 4.47 -4.55
CA MET A 152 8.33 5.76 -5.12
C MET A 152 8.42 5.63 -6.64
N LEU A 153 7.53 6.33 -7.35
CA LEU A 153 7.46 6.33 -8.80
C LEU A 153 7.99 7.65 -9.34
N MET A 154 8.80 7.58 -10.39
CA MET A 154 9.34 8.73 -11.10
C MET A 154 9.05 8.57 -12.59
N GLY A 155 8.57 9.65 -13.22
CA GLY A 155 8.36 9.69 -14.67
C GLY A 155 9.57 10.28 -15.37
N PHE A 156 9.94 9.71 -16.51
CA PHE A 156 11.03 10.20 -17.36
C PHE A 156 10.53 10.38 -18.80
N GLU A 157 10.99 11.43 -19.47
CA GLU A 157 10.74 11.65 -20.91
C GLU A 157 11.48 10.62 -21.78
N TYR A 158 12.65 10.16 -21.31
CA TYR A 158 13.48 9.19 -22.00
C TYR A 158 13.98 8.14 -20.99
N PRO A 159 13.82 6.84 -21.26
CA PRO A 159 14.22 5.76 -20.36
C PRO A 159 15.75 5.55 -20.43
N TRP A 160 16.53 6.43 -19.80
CA TRP A 160 18.01 6.42 -19.86
C TRP A 160 18.66 5.06 -19.55
N TRP A 161 17.98 4.18 -18.81
CA TRP A 161 18.42 2.83 -18.51
C TRP A 161 18.48 1.89 -19.73
N THR A 162 17.73 2.16 -20.80
CA THR A 162 17.79 1.35 -22.03
C THR A 162 19.17 1.47 -22.68
N GLU A 163 19.73 2.67 -22.73
CA GLU A 163 21.06 2.92 -23.30
C GLU A 163 22.18 2.53 -22.32
N GLN A 164 22.02 2.85 -21.03
CA GLN A 164 23.08 2.62 -20.05
C GLN A 164 23.19 1.16 -19.58
N PHE A 165 22.07 0.45 -19.46
CA PHE A 165 22.04 -0.93 -18.94
C PHE A 165 21.59 -1.96 -19.98
N GLY A 166 21.14 -1.53 -21.16
CA GLY A 166 20.62 -2.45 -22.19
C GLY A 166 19.34 -3.16 -21.78
N THR A 167 18.56 -2.60 -20.85
CA THR A 167 17.36 -3.24 -20.31
C THR A 167 16.09 -2.46 -20.64
N ASN A 168 15.02 -3.18 -20.98
CA ASN A 168 13.69 -2.61 -21.23
C ASN A 168 12.70 -2.88 -20.09
N ALA A 169 13.02 -3.84 -19.22
CA ALA A 169 12.16 -4.28 -18.13
C ALA A 169 12.98 -5.07 -17.08
N GLY A 170 12.42 -5.22 -15.89
CA GLY A 170 13.01 -6.03 -14.83
C GLY A 170 13.28 -5.21 -13.58
N LYS A 171 14.16 -5.75 -12.72
CA LYS A 171 14.49 -5.13 -11.44
C LYS A 171 15.98 -5.12 -11.16
N SER A 172 16.41 -4.13 -10.40
CA SER A 172 17.73 -4.07 -9.77
C SER A 172 17.56 -4.06 -8.27
N ILE A 173 18.46 -4.73 -7.56
CA ILE A 173 18.47 -4.83 -6.09
C ILE A 173 19.76 -4.22 -5.57
N THR A 174 19.66 -3.46 -4.48
CA THR A 174 20.79 -2.83 -3.79
C THR A 174 20.56 -2.82 -2.28
N ASP A 175 21.66 -2.80 -1.53
CA ASP A 175 21.71 -2.57 -0.10
C ASP A 175 21.38 -1.11 0.30
N LEU A 176 21.48 -0.16 -0.63
CA LEU A 176 21.09 1.25 -0.43
C LEU A 176 19.60 1.38 -0.08
N SER A 177 19.22 2.51 0.54
CA SER A 177 17.84 2.77 0.97
C SER A 177 16.77 2.73 -0.15
N ILE A 178 17.17 2.84 -1.42
CA ILE A 178 16.27 2.67 -2.58
C ILE A 178 15.84 1.20 -2.77
N ARG A 179 16.63 0.24 -2.27
CA ARG A 179 16.36 -1.20 -2.23
C ARG A 179 16.12 -1.85 -3.58
N GLN A 180 14.90 -1.79 -4.09
CA GLN A 180 14.54 -2.38 -5.37
C GLN A 180 14.06 -1.31 -6.32
N CYS A 181 14.61 -1.35 -7.52
CA CYS A 181 14.26 -0.47 -8.62
C CYS A 181 13.59 -1.32 -9.70
N TYR A 182 12.44 -0.91 -10.21
CA TYR A 182 11.80 -1.57 -11.36
C TYR A 182 11.71 -0.62 -12.55
N TYR A 183 12.14 -1.12 -13.70
CA TYR A 183 12.11 -0.43 -14.98
C TYR A 183 10.79 -0.79 -15.67
N PHE A 184 9.86 0.16 -15.77
CA PHE A 184 8.60 -0.09 -16.47
C PHE A 184 8.79 0.11 -17.97
N GLY A 185 7.85 -0.40 -18.75
CA GLY A 185 7.83 -0.21 -20.20
C GLY A 185 7.78 1.26 -20.61
N THR A 186 8.12 1.49 -21.86
CA THR A 186 8.14 2.82 -22.48
C THR A 186 6.90 2.98 -23.36
N ASP A 187 6.22 4.13 -23.25
CA ASP A 187 5.10 4.45 -24.13
C ASP A 187 5.62 4.60 -25.58
N PRO A 188 5.15 3.77 -26.53
CA PRO A 188 5.64 3.78 -27.90
C PRO A 188 5.31 5.07 -28.66
N LYS A 189 4.37 5.90 -28.16
CA LYS A 189 3.94 7.12 -28.84
C LYS A 189 4.83 8.33 -28.52
N ASN A 190 5.45 8.36 -27.35
CA ASN A 190 6.10 9.57 -26.83
C ASN A 190 7.38 9.29 -26.02
N SER A 191 7.82 8.04 -25.92
CA SER A 191 9.02 7.61 -25.20
C SER A 191 9.00 7.82 -23.68
N HIS A 192 7.88 8.26 -23.11
CA HIS A 192 7.79 8.42 -21.66
C HIS A 192 7.78 7.07 -20.97
N SER A 193 8.44 7.01 -19.82
CA SER A 193 8.49 5.79 -19.04
C SER A 193 8.40 6.07 -17.55
N LEU A 194 8.00 5.05 -16.81
CA LEU A 194 7.95 5.06 -15.36
C LEU A 194 9.12 4.26 -14.80
N PHE A 195 9.72 4.82 -13.76
CA PHE A 195 10.74 4.17 -12.99
C PHE A 195 10.23 4.06 -11.55
N LEU A 196 9.99 2.84 -11.08
CA LEU A 196 9.73 2.58 -9.67
C LEU A 196 11.10 2.58 -8.99
N SER A 197 11.52 3.77 -8.58
CA SER A 197 12.86 4.06 -8.08
C SER A 197 13.12 3.55 -6.68
N SER A 198 12.06 3.23 -5.95
CA SER A 198 12.15 2.57 -4.67
C SER A 198 10.90 1.74 -4.45
N TYR A 199 11.06 0.43 -4.41
CA TYR A 199 10.06 -0.51 -3.93
C TYR A 199 10.62 -1.23 -2.71
N ASN A 200 10.14 -0.86 -1.54
CA ASN A 200 10.76 -1.28 -0.30
C ASN A 200 9.75 -1.48 0.83
N ASP A 201 10.25 -2.06 1.91
CA ASP A 201 9.49 -2.50 3.06
C ASP A 201 10.28 -2.37 4.37
N MET A 202 9.61 -2.63 5.48
CA MET A 202 10.16 -2.72 6.84
C MET A 202 11.09 -1.55 7.19
N ARG A 203 12.35 -1.82 7.53
CA ARG A 203 13.30 -0.83 8.08
C ARG A 203 13.64 0.30 7.09
N SER A 204 13.64 0.03 5.78
CA SER A 204 13.92 1.07 4.77
C SER A 204 12.84 2.14 4.66
N VAL A 205 11.60 1.82 5.06
CA VAL A 205 10.50 2.79 5.03
C VAL A 205 10.76 4.01 5.93
N THR A 206 11.44 3.81 7.06
CA THR A 206 11.74 4.90 8.02
C THR A 206 12.66 5.96 7.41
N PHE A 207 13.65 5.55 6.60
CA PHE A 207 14.54 6.47 5.90
C PHE A 207 13.75 7.44 5.01
N TRP A 208 12.86 6.91 4.16
CA TRP A 208 12.03 7.73 3.27
C TRP A 208 11.00 8.57 4.03
N LYS A 209 10.40 8.02 5.09
CA LYS A 209 9.49 8.78 5.97
C LYS A 209 10.17 10.01 6.57
N ALA A 210 11.45 9.91 6.96
CA ALA A 210 12.21 11.04 7.47
C ALA A 210 12.42 12.12 6.40
N LEU A 211 12.90 11.74 5.21
CA LEU A 211 13.11 12.66 4.09
C LEU A 211 11.82 13.39 3.68
N MET A 212 10.69 12.68 3.65
CA MET A 212 9.40 13.28 3.29
C MET A 212 8.88 14.31 4.28
N ARG A 213 9.33 14.27 5.54
CA ARG A 213 8.89 15.15 6.63
C ARG A 213 9.70 16.44 6.73
N ILE A 214 10.77 16.58 5.95
CA ILE A 214 11.54 17.82 5.90
C ILE A 214 10.60 18.95 5.47
N LYS A 215 10.45 19.97 6.33
CA LYS A 215 9.47 21.05 6.14
C LYS A 215 9.92 22.07 5.11
N ASP A 216 11.22 22.34 5.06
CA ASP A 216 11.81 23.27 4.11
C ASP A 216 12.26 22.54 2.85
N LYS A 217 11.29 22.10 2.05
CA LYS A 217 11.58 21.39 0.78
C LYS A 217 12.08 22.34 -0.31
N GLN A 218 11.79 23.63 -0.18
CA GLN A 218 12.13 24.64 -1.18
C GLN A 218 13.62 25.03 -1.14
N SER A 219 14.27 24.95 0.03
CA SER A 219 15.73 25.15 0.11
C SER A 219 16.55 23.94 -0.33
N ILE A 220 15.94 22.76 -0.40
CA ILE A 220 16.64 21.49 -0.67
C ILE A 220 16.41 20.98 -2.10
N TYR A 221 15.23 21.24 -2.68
CA TYR A 221 14.87 20.75 -4.02
C TYR A 221 14.32 21.87 -4.90
N GLU A 222 14.98 22.11 -6.03
CA GLU A 222 14.49 23.03 -7.07
C GLU A 222 13.75 22.24 -8.15
N PRO A 223 12.43 22.45 -8.35
CA PRO A 223 11.70 21.79 -9.42
C PRO A 223 12.08 22.39 -10.77
N HIS A 224 12.56 21.55 -11.69
CA HIS A 224 12.88 21.95 -13.05
C HIS A 224 11.70 21.73 -14.00
N PRO A 225 11.37 22.70 -14.88
CA PRO A 225 10.35 22.52 -15.91
C PRO A 225 10.70 21.38 -16.85
N THR A 226 9.67 20.70 -17.35
CA THR A 226 9.77 19.70 -18.41
C THR A 226 9.08 20.21 -19.67
N LYS A 227 9.15 19.48 -20.79
CA LYS A 227 8.39 19.85 -22.01
C LYS A 227 6.88 19.85 -21.77
N ILE A 228 6.41 19.12 -20.76
CA ILE A 228 4.99 18.91 -20.47
C ILE A 228 4.51 19.82 -19.34
N VAL A 229 5.36 20.17 -18.38
CA VAL A 229 4.97 20.94 -17.19
C VAL A 229 5.84 22.18 -17.03
N SER A 230 5.20 23.35 -17.12
CA SER A 230 5.86 24.64 -16.88
C SER A 230 6.25 24.83 -15.41
N GLN A 231 7.21 25.71 -15.15
CA GLN A 231 7.69 26.01 -13.81
C GLN A 231 6.58 26.59 -12.90
N GLU A 232 5.64 27.35 -13.47
CA GLU A 232 4.45 27.84 -12.74
C GLU A 232 3.52 26.70 -12.30
N ASN A 233 3.31 25.70 -13.18
CA ASN A 233 2.49 24.54 -12.85
C ASN A 233 3.18 23.65 -11.81
N LEU A 234 4.50 23.49 -11.87
CA LEU A 234 5.27 22.76 -10.85
C LEU A 234 5.18 23.39 -9.46
N LYS A 235 5.21 24.73 -9.38
CA LYS A 235 5.01 25.46 -8.11
C LYS A 235 3.61 25.24 -7.51
N ARG A 236 2.61 24.93 -8.34
CA ARG A 236 1.23 24.62 -7.90
C ARG A 236 1.02 23.14 -7.54
N ILE A 237 1.80 22.23 -8.13
CA ILE A 237 1.59 20.78 -8.07
C ILE A 237 2.31 20.11 -6.88
N PHE A 238 3.15 20.81 -6.12
CA PHE A 238 4.09 20.22 -5.15
C PHE A 238 3.47 19.26 -4.12
N PHE A 239 3.32 18.01 -4.53
CA PHE A 239 3.04 16.81 -3.76
C PHE A 239 3.91 15.71 -4.39
N PRO A 240 4.95 15.22 -3.71
CA PRO A 240 5.51 13.94 -4.12
C PRO A 240 4.40 12.91 -3.91
N VAL A 241 3.86 12.35 -5.00
CA VAL A 241 2.91 11.24 -4.95
C VAL A 241 3.72 9.99 -4.55
N ILE A 242 4.03 9.90 -3.26
CA ILE A 242 4.58 8.72 -2.64
C ILE A 242 3.41 8.00 -1.99
N LEU A 243 3.03 6.87 -2.57
CA LEU A 243 1.98 6.01 -2.03
C LEU A 243 2.56 5.20 -0.88
N PHE A 244 2.16 5.54 0.35
CA PHE A 244 2.31 4.67 1.50
C PHE A 244 1.12 3.72 1.59
N LEU A 245 1.41 2.43 1.58
CA LEU A 245 0.52 1.44 2.16
C LEU A 245 0.93 1.33 3.63
N ASN A 246 0.36 2.18 4.48
CA ASN A 246 0.35 1.91 5.92
C ASN A 246 -0.76 0.87 6.16
N THR A 247 -0.44 -0.41 6.02
CA THR A 247 -1.30 -1.53 6.41
C THR A 247 -1.20 -1.82 7.90
#